data_AF-A0A3M2AH94-F1
#
_entry.id   AF-A0A3M2AH94-F1
#
_cell.length_a   1.000
_cell.length_b   1.000
_cell.length_c   1.000
_cell.angle_alpha   90.00
_cell.angle_beta   90.00
_cell.angle_gamma   90.00
#
_symmetry.space_group_name_H-M   'P 1'
#
loop_
_entity.id
_entity.type
_entity.pdbx_description
1 polymer ?
#
loop_
_entity_poly.entity_id
_entity_poly.type
_entity_poly.pdbx_seq_one_letter_code
_entity_poly.pdbx_strand_id
1 'polypeptide(L)'
;MTSGFVVLGVSYLTTALAGALVVDGARNDFSRDVSSYERARQEAIGLRLLVPVVGPFVAIDPAPSAAAGLGLAVVGLVQATGLALAVGGIAQNVKYRRHVRRRVALRAGGAVSTSPGGIAF
;
A
#
# COMPACT_ATOMS: atom_id res chain seq x y z
N MET A 1 -6.29 4.65 -9.75
CA MET A 1 -5.75 3.27 -9.55
C MET A 1 -4.25 3.31 -9.32
N THR A 2 -3.48 3.75 -10.32
CA THR A 2 -2.01 3.80 -10.25
C THR A 2 -1.50 4.74 -9.17
N SER A 3 -2.15 5.88 -8.93
CA SER A 3 -1.75 6.84 -7.90
C SER A 3 -1.69 6.26 -6.48
N GLY A 4 -2.66 5.42 -6.09
CA GLY A 4 -2.66 4.77 -4.76
C GLY A 4 -1.50 3.80 -4.57
N PHE A 5 -1.19 3.00 -5.61
CA PHE A 5 -0.04 2.11 -5.60
C PHE A 5 1.30 2.85 -5.60
N VAL A 6 1.38 4.00 -6.29
CA VAL A 6 2.57 4.85 -6.27
C VAL A 6 2.79 5.43 -4.88
N VAL A 7 1.75 5.96 -4.24
CA VAL A 7 1.83 6.49 -2.87
C VAL A 7 2.25 5.40 -1.89
N LEU A 8 1.61 4.22 -1.95
CA LEU A 8 1.99 3.06 -1.14
C LEU A 8 3.45 2.66 -1.39
N GLY A 9 3.84 2.51 -2.66
CA GLY A 9 5.16 2.05 -3.05
C GLY A 9 6.27 3.00 -2.60
N VAL A 10 6.13 4.30 -2.86
CA VAL A 10 7.11 5.31 -2.46
C VAL A 10 7.22 5.40 -0.95
N SER A 11 6.09 5.53 -0.24
CA SER A 11 6.09 5.63 1.22
C SER A 11 6.66 4.38 1.91
N TYR A 12 6.34 3.19 1.38
CA TYR A 12 6.93 1.94 1.84
C TYR A 12 8.44 1.90 1.58
N LEU A 13 8.90 2.22 0.37
CA LEU A 13 10.33 2.22 0.03
C LEU A 13 11.13 3.15 0.95
N THR A 14 10.63 4.34 1.22
CA THR A 14 11.28 5.28 2.16
C THR A 14 11.33 4.70 3.58
N THR A 15 10.26 4.04 4.01
CA THR A 15 10.18 3.41 5.34
C THR A 15 11.12 2.21 5.45
N ALA A 16 11.16 1.36 4.42
CA ALA A 16 12.02 0.19 4.35
C ALA A 16 13.50 0.60 4.29
N LEU A 17 13.84 1.68 3.58
CA LEU A 17 15.18 2.25 3.58
C LEU A 17 15.58 2.72 4.99
N ALA A 18 14.70 3.46 5.67
CA ALA A 18 14.95 3.89 7.04
C ALA A 18 15.12 2.69 7.99
N GLY A 19 14.29 1.65 7.84
CA GLY A 19 14.42 0.40 8.59
C GLY A 19 15.75 -0.31 8.33
N ALA A 20 16.17 -0.40 7.06
CA ALA A 20 17.44 -0.99 6.68
C ALA A 20 18.64 -0.24 7.28
N LEU A 21 18.61 1.10 7.29
CA LEU A 21 19.64 1.92 7.92
C LEU A 21 19.69 1.71 9.45
N VAL A 22 18.54 1.53 10.10
CA VAL A 22 18.48 1.25 11.54
C VAL A 22 19.04 -0.14 11.85
N VAL A 23 18.74 -1.17 11.04
CA VAL A 23 19.32 -2.51 11.20
C VAL A 23 20.83 -2.49 10.96
N ASP A 24 21.27 -1.80 9.92
CA ASP A 24 22.69 -1.71 9.55
C ASP A 24 23.49 -0.98 10.63
N GLY A 25 22.95 0.14 11.16
CA GLY A 25 23.53 0.85 12.31
C GLY A 25 23.62 -0.02 13.56
N ALA A 26 22.54 -0.74 13.92
CA ALA A 26 22.54 -1.63 15.09
C ALA A 26 23.57 -2.77 15.00
N ARG A 27 23.89 -3.22 13.78
CA ARG A 27 24.87 -4.29 13.53
C ARG A 27 26.31 -3.78 13.41
N ASN A 28 26.50 -2.58 12.85
CA ASN A 28 27.81 -2.00 12.57
C ASN A 28 28.32 -1.07 13.68
N ASP A 29 27.49 -0.71 14.66
CA ASP A 29 27.91 0.01 15.88
C ASP A 29 28.80 -0.88 16.76
N PHE A 30 30.05 -1.02 16.34
CA PHE A 30 31.14 -1.69 17.06
C PHE A 30 31.75 -0.79 18.16
N SER A 31 31.28 0.46 18.29
CA SER A 31 31.90 1.49 19.13
C SER A 31 31.02 1.92 20.31
N ARG A 32 31.52 1.62 21.52
CA ARG A 32 31.28 2.26 22.84
C ARG A 32 29.89 2.13 23.49
N ASP A 33 29.83 1.37 24.59
CA ASP A 33 28.86 1.42 25.70
C ASP A 33 27.35 1.35 25.41
N VAL A 34 26.93 0.95 24.21
CA VAL A 34 25.53 0.64 23.94
C VAL A 34 25.19 -0.75 24.51
N SER A 35 24.27 -0.82 25.46
CA SER A 35 23.85 -2.10 26.06
C SER A 35 23.34 -3.08 25.00
N SER A 36 23.59 -4.38 25.19
CA SER A 36 23.11 -5.43 24.28
C SER A 36 21.59 -5.38 24.08
N TYR A 37 20.86 -4.86 25.07
CA TYR A 37 19.41 -4.64 25.02
C TYR A 37 19.02 -3.53 24.02
N GLU A 38 19.73 -2.41 24.01
CA GLU A 38 19.45 -1.28 23.10
C GLU A 38 19.67 -1.67 21.64
N ARG A 39 20.73 -2.45 21.36
CA ARG A 39 20.99 -2.97 20.00
C ARG A 39 19.89 -3.91 19.52
N ALA A 40 19.49 -4.87 20.35
CA ALA A 40 18.40 -5.79 20.02
C ALA A 40 17.08 -5.05 19.78
N ARG A 41 16.82 -3.98 20.56
CA ARG A 41 15.66 -3.10 20.38
C ARG A 41 15.71 -2.35 19.05
N GLN A 42 16.85 -1.75 18.69
CA GLN A 42 17.01 -1.04 17.43
C GLN A 42 16.88 -1.96 16.22
N GLU A 43 17.52 -3.13 16.25
CA GLU A 43 17.39 -4.14 15.19
C GLU A 43 15.93 -4.58 15.04
N ALA A 44 15.20 -4.81 16.15
CA ALA A 44 13.79 -5.16 16.11
C ALA A 44 12.92 -4.04 15.50
N ILE A 45 13.20 -2.77 15.80
CA ILE A 45 12.52 -1.63 15.18
C ILE A 45 12.77 -1.63 13.67
N GLY A 46 14.03 -1.73 13.26
CA GLY A 46 14.41 -1.69 11.85
C GLY A 46 13.79 -2.83 11.04
N LEU A 47 13.77 -4.05 11.57
CA LEU A 47 13.12 -5.21 10.95
C LEU A 47 11.59 -5.03 10.83
N ARG A 48 10.94 -4.43 11.82
CA ARG A 48 9.50 -4.15 11.76
C ARG A 48 9.15 -3.17 10.65
N LEU A 49 9.99 -2.17 10.40
CA LEU A 49 9.78 -1.16 9.34
C LEU A 49 9.87 -1.73 7.91
N LEU A 50 10.41 -2.94 7.74
CA LEU A 50 10.41 -3.66 6.46
C LEU A 50 9.03 -4.27 6.13
N VAL A 51 8.11 -4.31 7.09
CA VAL A 51 6.76 -4.82 6.84
C VAL A 51 5.89 -3.67 6.30
N PRO A 52 5.33 -3.78 5.09
CA PRO A 52 4.47 -2.73 4.54
C PRO A 52 3.19 -2.58 5.37
N VAL A 53 2.74 -1.33 5.53
CA VAL A 53 1.52 -0.90 6.22
C VAL A 53 1.51 -1.17 7.73
N VAL A 54 1.76 -2.41 8.16
CA VAL A 54 1.72 -2.84 9.57
C VAL A 54 3.01 -2.48 10.30
N GLY A 55 4.15 -2.49 9.60
CA GLY A 55 5.47 -2.21 10.17
C GLY A 55 5.57 -0.91 10.94
N PRO A 56 5.14 0.24 10.37
CA PRO A 56 5.13 1.51 11.09
C PRO A 56 4.36 1.46 12.41
N PHE A 57 3.21 0.80 12.46
CA PHE A 57 2.40 0.71 13.69
C PHE A 57 3.06 -0.17 14.76
N VAL A 58 3.62 -1.31 14.36
CA VAL A 58 4.29 -2.24 15.29
C VAL A 58 5.64 -1.68 15.78
N ALA A 59 6.19 -0.69 15.08
CA ALA A 59 7.40 0.04 15.49
C ALA A 59 7.13 1.21 16.46
N ILE A 60 5.87 1.55 16.77
CA ILE A 60 5.52 2.65 17.69
C ILE A 60 5.94 2.34 19.13
N ASP A 61 5.55 1.19 19.67
CA ASP A 61 5.86 0.80 21.06
C ASP A 61 7.36 0.81 21.36
N PRO A 62 8.24 0.24 20.51
CA PRO A 62 9.67 0.32 20.74
C PRO A 62 10.29 1.67 20.34
N ALA A 63 9.54 2.69 19.91
CA ALA A 63 10.12 3.94 19.42
C ALA A 63 10.94 4.69 20.51
N PRO A 64 12.05 5.34 20.14
CA PRO A 64 12.93 6.01 21.09
C PRO A 64 12.35 7.32 21.64
N SER A 65 11.31 7.88 20.99
CA SER A 65 10.69 9.13 21.41
C SER A 65 9.22 9.22 20.96
N ALA A 66 8.45 10.08 21.65
CA ALA A 66 7.06 10.36 21.26
C ALA A 66 6.95 10.97 19.86
N ALA A 67 7.93 11.78 19.46
CA ALA A 67 8.00 12.34 18.11
C ALA A 67 8.22 11.25 17.06
N ALA A 68 9.10 10.27 17.34
CA ALA A 68 9.29 9.12 16.46
C ALA A 68 8.01 8.26 16.36
N GLY A 69 7.35 8.00 17.48
CA GLY A 69 6.06 7.29 17.50
C GLY A 69 4.98 7.99 16.68
N LEU A 70 4.85 9.31 16.79
CA LEU A 70 3.94 10.12 15.96
C LEU A 70 4.29 10.05 14.47
N GLY A 71 5.57 10.18 14.12
CA GLY A 71 6.04 10.05 12.75
C GLY A 71 5.69 8.69 12.14
N LEU A 72 5.91 7.61 12.90
CA LEU A 72 5.55 6.26 12.50
C LEU A 72 4.03 6.07 12.31
N ALA A 73 3.22 6.65 13.20
CA ALA A 73 1.76 6.62 13.06
C ALA A 73 1.30 7.34 11.77
N VAL A 74 1.87 8.50 11.47
CA VAL A 74 1.56 9.25 10.23
C VAL A 74 1.97 8.45 8.99
N VAL A 75 3.17 7.87 8.99
CA VAL A 75 3.65 7.02 7.88
C VAL A 75 2.74 5.82 7.66
N GLY A 76 2.33 5.14 8.74
CA GLY A 76 1.38 4.04 8.70
C GLY A 76 0.03 4.47 8.10
N LEU A 77 -0.50 5.63 8.49
CA LEU A 77 -1.74 6.18 7.93
C LEU A 77 -1.62 6.49 6.44
N VAL A 78 -0.48 7.05 5.99
CA VAL A 78 -0.24 7.33 4.57
C VAL A 78 -0.21 6.03 3.76
N GLN A 79 0.50 5.00 4.25
CA GLN A 79 0.56 3.70 3.60
C GLN A 79 -0.83 3.02 3.55
N ALA A 80 -1.56 3.01 4.67
CA ALA A 80 -2.91 2.47 4.73
C ALA A 80 -3.88 3.20 3.79
N THR A 81 -3.82 4.53 3.73
CA THR A 81 -4.65 5.34 2.83
C THR A 81 -4.30 5.08 1.37
N GLY A 82 -3.01 5.01 1.03
CA GLY A 82 -2.54 4.67 -0.31
C GLY A 82 -3.06 3.30 -0.77
N LEU A 83 -3.01 2.30 0.11
CA LEU A 83 -3.57 0.97 -0.15
C LEU A 83 -5.09 1.02 -0.35
N ALA A 84 -5.81 1.73 0.50
CA ALA A 84 -7.27 1.87 0.38
C ALA A 84 -7.68 2.52 -0.96
N LEU A 85 -6.96 3.57 -1.39
CA LEU A 85 -7.17 4.22 -2.68
C LEU A 85 -6.82 3.31 -3.86
N ALA A 86 -5.77 2.50 -3.74
CA ALA A 86 -5.38 1.52 -4.73
C ALA A 86 -6.49 0.46 -4.93
N VAL A 87 -6.94 -0.16 -3.83
CA VAL A 87 -8.00 -1.17 -3.82
C VAL A 87 -9.33 -0.58 -4.28
N GLY A 88 -9.70 0.61 -3.78
CA GLY A 88 -10.91 1.31 -4.18
C GLY A 88 -10.95 1.61 -5.68
N GLY A 89 -9.82 2.05 -6.25
CA GLY A 89 -9.69 2.24 -7.68
C GLY A 89 -9.85 0.95 -8.48
N ILE A 90 -9.26 -0.17 -8.01
CA ILE A 90 -9.43 -1.48 -8.65
C ILE A 90 -10.90 -1.89 -8.65
N ALA A 91 -11.56 -1.80 -7.48
CA ALA A 91 -12.96 -2.17 -7.33
C ALA A 91 -13.87 -1.36 -8.26
N GLN A 92 -13.64 -0.05 -8.39
CA GLN A 92 -14.37 0.80 -9.33
C GLN A 92 -14.15 0.40 -10.78
N ASN A 93 -12.90 0.13 -11.19
CA ASN A 93 -12.60 -0.27 -12.57
C ASN A 93 -13.20 -1.64 -12.92
N VAL A 94 -13.16 -2.60 -12.00
CA VAL A 94 -13.82 -3.91 -12.16
C VAL A 94 -15.33 -3.74 -12.32
N LYS A 95 -15.97 -2.91 -11.48
CA LYS A 95 -17.39 -2.58 -11.61
C LYS A 95 -17.67 -1.94 -12.96
N TYR A 96 -16.91 -0.93 -13.36
CA TYR A 96 -17.09 -0.23 -14.64
C TYR A 96 -16.97 -1.19 -15.84
N ARG A 97 -15.93 -2.03 -15.87
CA ARG A 97 -15.73 -3.05 -16.91
C ARG A 97 -16.89 -4.03 -17.00
N ARG A 98 -17.46 -4.46 -15.86
CA ARG A 98 -18.66 -5.31 -15.85
C ARG A 98 -19.88 -4.60 -16.43
N HIS A 99 -20.07 -3.31 -16.12
CA HIS A 99 -21.17 -2.52 -16.68
C HIS A 99 -21.01 -2.28 -18.18
N VAL A 100 -19.79 -1.94 -18.65
CA VAL A 100 -19.51 -1.77 -20.07
C VAL A 100 -19.73 -3.07 -20.83
N ARG A 101 -19.22 -4.20 -20.33
CA ARG A 101 -19.46 -5.52 -20.95
C ARG A 101 -20.94 -5.86 -21.04
N ARG A 102 -21.72 -5.60 -19.99
CA ARG A 102 -23.19 -5.78 -20.02
C ARG A 102 -23.85 -4.87 -21.05
N ARG A 103 -23.46 -3.60 -21.15
CA ARG A 103 -24.01 -2.66 -22.15
C ARG A 103 -23.64 -3.05 -23.58
N VAL A 104 -22.43 -3.55 -23.81
CA VAL A 104 -22.00 -4.06 -25.12
C VAL A 104 -22.76 -5.32 -25.48
N ALA A 105 -22.95 -6.26 -24.55
CA ALA A 105 -23.74 -7.48 -24.77
C ALA A 105 -25.22 -7.16 -25.06
N LEU A 106 -25.82 -6.20 -24.34
CA LEU A 106 -27.19 -5.76 -24.58
C LEU A 106 -27.35 -4.99 -25.91
N ARG A 107 -26.36 -4.20 -26.32
CA ARG A 107 -26.34 -3.57 -27.65
C ARG A 107 -26.16 -4.59 -28.77
N ALA A 108 -25.33 -5.61 -28.58
CA ALA A 108 -25.15 -6.70 -29.55
C ALA A 108 -26.41 -7.58 -29.65
N GLY A 109 -27.08 -7.87 -28.53
CA GLY A 109 -28.35 -8.60 -28.52
C GLY A 109 -29.54 -7.78 -29.03
N GLY A 110 -29.56 -6.47 -28.78
CA GLY A 110 -30.57 -5.55 -29.31
C GLY A 110 -30.42 -5.28 -30.81
N ALA A 111 -29.20 -5.21 -31.32
CA ALA A 111 -28.93 -5.06 -32.76
C ALA A 111 -29.36 -6.29 -33.59
N VAL A 112 -29.46 -7.46 -32.97
CA VAL A 112 -30.02 -8.68 -33.61
C VAL A 112 -31.56 -8.70 -33.59
N SER A 113 -32.20 -7.91 -32.71
CA SER A 113 -33.67 -7.91 -32.53
C SER A 113 -34.41 -6.79 -33.28
N THR A 114 -33.71 -5.78 -33.80
CA THR A 114 -34.34 -4.64 -34.49
C THR A 114 -33.89 -4.51 -35.93
N SER A 115 -33.97 -5.59 -36.73
CA SER A 115 -34.08 -5.48 -38.19
C SER A 115 -35.56 -5.34 -38.54
N PRO A 116 -36.09 -4.12 -38.79
CA PRO A 116 -37.48 -3.90 -39.16
C PRO A 116 -37.52 -3.72 -40.69
N GLY A 117 -38.02 -4.73 -41.41
CA GLY A 117 -38.16 -4.73 -42.87
C GLY A 117 -37.39 -5.91 -43.46
N GLY A 118 -37.96 -6.78 -44.26
CA GLY A 118 -39.19 -6.69 -45.03
C GLY A 118 -38.91 -7.45 -46.32
N ILE A 119 -39.54 -8.61 -46.47
CA ILE A 119 -39.66 -9.25 -47.79
C ILE A 119 -41.05 -8.86 -48.28
N ALA A 120 -41.04 -7.94 -49.23
CA ALA A 120 -42.16 -7.60 -50.09
C ALA A 120 -42.22 -8.64 -51.23
N PHE A 121 -43.44 -9.10 -51.51
CA PHE A 121 -43.86 -9.99 -52.61
C PHE A 121 -43.18 -11.35 -52.73
#